data_AF-A0ABD0RFP4-F1
#
_entry.id   AF-A0ABD0RFP4-F1
#
_cell.length_a   1.000
_cell.length_b   1.000
_cell.length_c   1.000
_cell.angle_alpha   90.00
_cell.angle_beta   90.00
_cell.angle_gamma   90.00
#
_symmetry.space_group_name_H-M   'P 1'
#
loop_
_entity.id
_entity.type
_entity.pdbx_description
1 polymer ?
#
loop_
_entity_poly.entity_id
_entity_poly.type
_entity_poly.pdbx_seq_one_letter_code
_entity_poly.pdbx_strand_id
1 'polypeptide(L)' 'ALSHALAKACSSGRMERCTCDDSPGLQHREAWQWGVCGDNLKYSTKFLKKFLGQKRVSKDLRAQIDAHNINVGIR' A
#
# COMPACT_ATOMS: atom_id res chain seq x y z
N ALA A 1 -1.52 9.50 -0.03
CA ALA A 1 -0.22 10.01 0.46
C ALA A 1 0.61 8.93 1.18
N LEU A 2 0.14 8.38 2.33
CA LEU A 2 0.87 7.35 3.08
C LEU A 2 1.12 6.07 2.27
N SER A 3 0.10 5.58 1.54
CA SER A 3 0.24 4.35 0.75
C SER A 3 1.38 4.46 -0.26
N HIS A 4 1.43 5.59 -0.97
CA HIS A 4 2.49 5.88 -1.94
C HIS A 4 3.86 6.02 -1.27
N ALA A 5 3.97 6.77 -0.17
CA ALA A 5 5.24 6.97 0.53
C ALA A 5 5.85 5.64 1.02
N LEU A 6 5.04 4.74 1.58
CA LEU A 6 5.51 3.44 2.05
C LEU A 6 5.93 2.54 0.87
N ALA A 7 5.12 2.51 -0.21
CA ALA A 7 5.42 1.72 -1.39
C ALA A 7 6.74 2.18 -2.05
N LYS A 8 6.99 3.50 -2.08
CA LYS A 8 8.23 4.09 -2.56
C LYS A 8 9.42 3.81 -1.64
N ALA A 9 9.20 3.77 -0.33
CA ALA A 9 10.25 3.40 0.63
C ALA A 9 10.69 1.94 0.44
N CYS A 10 9.75 1.04 0.13
CA CYS A 10 10.05 -0.35 -0.21
C CYS A 10 10.88 -0.46 -1.50
N SER A 11 10.45 0.20 -2.58
CA SER A 11 11.17 0.12 -3.87
C SER A 11 12.52 0.83 -3.86
N SER A 12 12.72 1.80 -2.97
CA SER A 12 14.02 2.47 -2.78
C SER A 12 14.96 1.78 -1.78
N GLY A 13 14.57 0.62 -1.24
CA GLY A 13 15.39 -0.12 -0.28
C GLY A 13 15.55 0.56 1.08
N ARG A 14 14.69 1.55 1.41
CA ARG A 14 14.73 2.28 2.70
C ARG A 14 14.02 1.53 3.82
N MET A 15 13.40 0.39 3.53
CA MET A 15 12.69 -0.44 4.48
C MET A 15 13.11 -1.90 4.31
N GLU A 16 13.47 -2.55 5.42
CA GLU A 16 14.00 -3.93 5.41
C GLU A 16 12.90 -5.00 5.29
N ARG A 17 11.66 -4.67 5.66
CA ARG A 17 10.54 -5.65 5.75
C ARG A 17 9.67 -5.71 4.51
N CYS A 18 10.10 -5.10 3.41
CA CYS A 18 9.42 -5.15 2.13
C CYS A 18 10.43 -5.04 0.98
N THR A 19 9.98 -5.45 -0.20
CA THR A 19 10.76 -5.46 -1.44
C THR A 19 10.04 -4.67 -2.52
N CYS A 20 10.57 -4.68 -3.74
CA CYS A 20 9.85 -4.27 -4.95
C CYS A 20 8.50 -4.99 -5.07
N ASP A 21 7.60 -4.42 -5.88
CA ASP A 21 6.37 -5.09 -6.29
C ASP A 21 6.67 -6.47 -6.90
N ASP A 22 5.97 -7.50 -6.42
CA ASP A 22 6.14 -8.90 -6.81
C ASP A 22 5.04 -9.39 -7.76
N SER A 23 4.24 -8.47 -8.28
CA SER A 23 3.14 -8.81 -9.18
C SER A 23 3.69 -9.46 -10.45
N PRO A 24 3.07 -10.55 -10.94
CA PRO A 24 3.48 -11.16 -12.19
C PRO A 24 3.39 -10.12 -13.32
N GLY A 25 4.46 -10.01 -14.11
CA GLY A 25 4.49 -9.07 -15.23
C GLY A 25 3.33 -9.30 -16.20
N LEU A 26 2.75 -8.21 -16.72
CA LEU A 26 1.66 -8.31 -17.70
C LEU A 26 2.13 -9.03 -18.98
N GLN A 27 1.23 -9.78 -19.60
CA GLN A 27 1.53 -10.71 -20.71
C GLN A 27 1.79 -10.05 -22.08
N HIS A 28 2.46 -8.89 -22.15
CA HIS A 28 2.77 -8.22 -23.42
C HIS A 28 4.27 -8.04 -23.64
N ARG A 29 5.03 -9.14 -23.50
CA ARG A 29 6.49 -9.15 -23.68
C ARG A 29 6.95 -8.80 -25.10
N GLU A 30 6.07 -8.94 -26.08
CA GLU A 30 6.35 -8.65 -27.50
C GLU A 30 6.40 -7.14 -27.80
N ALA A 31 5.65 -6.33 -27.05
CA ALA A 31 5.59 -4.89 -27.25
C ALA A 31 6.51 -4.11 -26.30
N TRP A 32 6.71 -4.59 -25.08
CA TRP A 32 7.56 -3.94 -24.07
C TRP A 32 7.85 -4.87 -22.88
N GLN A 33 8.86 -4.54 -22.09
CA GLN A 33 9.28 -5.33 -20.94
C GLN A 33 9.14 -4.53 -19.65
N TRP A 34 8.46 -5.14 -18.67
CA TRP A 34 8.49 -4.68 -17.28
C TRP A 34 9.83 -5.05 -16.64
N GLY A 35 10.37 -4.17 -15.79
CA GLY A 35 11.66 -4.41 -15.12
C GLY A 35 11.92 -3.45 -13.97
N VAL A 36 13.19 -3.39 -13.57
CA VAL A 36 13.71 -2.61 -12.43
C VAL A 36 13.03 -2.96 -11.10
N CYS A 37 12.45 -1.98 -10.41
CA CYS A 37 11.82 -2.14 -9.12
C CYS A 37 10.57 -1.25 -9.06
N GLY A 38 9.40 -1.87 -9.14
CA GLY A 38 8.12 -1.18 -8.97
C GLY A 38 7.81 -0.88 -7.50
N ASP A 39 7.05 0.19 -7.26
CA ASP A 39 6.55 0.55 -5.93
C ASP A 39 5.59 -0.52 -5.40
N ASN A 40 5.83 -1.04 -4.19
CA ASN A 40 5.07 -2.15 -3.62
C ASN A 40 3.78 -1.68 -2.93
N LEU A 41 2.77 -1.34 -3.75
CA LEU A 41 1.46 -0.88 -3.28
C LEU A 41 0.71 -1.95 -2.49
N LYS A 42 0.86 -3.23 -2.86
CA LYS A 42 0.23 -4.37 -2.18
C LYS A 42 0.67 -4.48 -0.73
N TYR A 43 1.99 -4.41 -0.47
CA TYR A 43 2.53 -4.37 0.88
C TYR A 43 2.03 -3.14 1.64
N SER A 44 2.12 -1.97 1.01
CA SER A 44 1.76 -0.70 1.63
C SER A 44 0.31 -0.65 2.11
N THR A 45 -0.63 -1.04 1.24
CA THR A 45 -2.06 -1.11 1.56
C THR A 45 -2.33 -2.12 2.69
N LYS A 46 -1.67 -3.27 2.69
CA LYS A 46 -1.80 -4.29 3.75
C LYS A 46 -1.26 -3.77 5.09
N PHE A 47 -0.10 -3.13 5.07
CA PHE A 47 0.53 -2.55 6.27
C PHE A 47 -0.37 -1.47 6.88
N LEU A 48 -0.84 -0.51 6.07
CA LEU A 48 -1.66 0.61 6.55
C LEU A 48 -3.02 0.16 7.08
N LYS A 49 -3.66 -0.83 6.46
CA LYS A 49 -4.90 -1.42 7.00
C LYS A 49 -4.71 -1.97 8.42
N LYS A 50 -3.57 -2.63 8.67
CA LYS A 50 -3.23 -3.14 10.01
C LYS A 50 -2.85 -2.02 10.97
N PHE A 51 -2.01 -1.08 10.53
CA PHE A 51 -1.51 0.01 11.35
C PHE A 51 -2.62 0.99 11.80
N LEU A 52 -3.50 1.40 10.88
CA LEU A 52 -4.59 2.32 11.15
C LEU A 52 -5.87 1.61 11.64
N GLY A 53 -6.02 0.30 11.38
CA GLY A 53 -7.19 -0.48 11.79
C GLY A 53 -7.24 -0.86 13.27
N GLN A 54 -6.12 -0.81 14.00
CA GLN A 54 -6.02 -1.34 15.37
C GLN A 54 -6.57 -0.42 16.49
N LYS A 55 -6.98 0.83 16.21
CA LYS A 55 -7.43 1.80 17.23
C LYS A 55 -8.93 2.16 17.18
N ARG A 56 -9.82 1.17 17.13
CA ARG A 56 -11.28 1.45 17.21
C ARG A 56 -11.77 1.36 18.66
N VAL A 57 -11.44 2.37 19.46
CA VAL A 57 -11.88 2.47 20.86
C VAL A 57 -13.32 3.00 20.96
N SER A 58 -13.76 3.83 20.00
CA SER A 58 -15.11 4.39 19.93
C SER A 58 -15.91 3.84 18.75
N LYS A 59 -17.24 3.71 18.91
CA LYS A 59 -18.22 3.35 17.87
C LYS A 59 -19.11 4.53 17.47
N ASP A 60 -18.78 5.75 17.91
CA ASP A 60 -19.55 6.95 17.57
C ASP A 60 -19.54 7.23 16.04
N LEU A 61 -20.43 8.12 15.61
CA LEU A 61 -20.58 8.48 14.20
C LEU A 61 -19.27 9.00 13.60
N ARG A 62 -18.47 9.73 14.38
CA ARG A 62 -17.19 10.28 13.93
C ARG A 62 -16.18 9.17 13.65
N ALA A 63 -16.08 8.19 14.55
CA ALA A 63 -15.22 7.02 14.38
C ALA A 63 -15.60 6.21 13.14
N GLN A 64 -16.89 6.15 12.79
CA GLN A 64 -17.35 5.51 11.55
C GLN A 64 -16.94 6.30 10.30
N ILE A 65 -17.11 7.63 10.32
CA ILE A 65 -16.68 8.52 9.23
C ILE A 65 -15.16 8.46 9.05
N ASP A 66 -14.40 8.52 10.13
CA ASP A 66 -12.93 8.43 10.10
C ASP A 66 -12.47 7.07 9.56
N ALA A 67 -13.12 5.97 9.97
CA ALA A 67 -12.84 4.64 9.44
C ALA A 67 -13.14 4.54 7.93
N HIS A 68 -14.22 5.17 7.48
CA HIS A 68 -14.55 5.27 6.07
C HIS A 68 -13.46 6.05 5.31
N ASN A 69 -13.13 7.25 5.77
CA ASN A 69 -12.13 8.12 5.15
C ASN A 69 -10.75 7.46 5.08
N ILE A 70 -10.34 6.73 6.12
CA ILE A 70 -9.12 5.93 6.13
C ILE A 70 -9.17 4.85 5.04
N ASN A 71 -10.27 4.10 4.95
CA ASN A 71 -10.39 3.02 3.96
C ASN A 71 -10.42 3.56 2.53
N VAL A 72 -11.05 4.72 2.29
CA VAL A 72 -11.03 5.41 0.99
C VAL A 72 -9.62 5.88 0.66
N GLY A 73 -8.90 6.49 1.61
CA GLY A 73 -7.55 7.01 1.37
C GLY A 73 -6.46 5.94 1.22
N ILE A 74 -6.72 4.71 1.67
CA ILE A 74 -5.82 3.56 1.51
C ILE A 74 -6.03 2.85 0.17
N ARG A 75 -7.26 2.85 -0.35
CA ARG A 75 -7.61 2.24 -1.65
C ARG A 75 -6.99 3.01 -2.80
#